data_AF-A0A0D3HM20-F1
#
_entry.id   AF-A0A0D3HM20-F1
#
_cell.length_a   1.000
_cell.length_b   1.000
_cell.length_c   1.000
_cell.angle_alpha   90.00
_cell.angle_beta   90.00
_cell.angle_gamma   90.00
#
_symmetry.space_group_name_H-M   'P 1'
#
loop_
_entity.id
_entity.type
_entity.pdbx_description
1 polymer ?
#
loop_
_entity_poly.entity_id
_entity_poly.type
_entity_poly.pdbx_seq_one_letter_code
_entity_poly.pdbx_strand_id
1 'polypeptide(L)'
;MLDDEKTILEQQIAAATARLEELRRKNRELEIKLIVCDLMSGRRNNVDDLTVDILQDVQMAIVKYRLGIRKRIRELRSMDSSKTT
;
A
#
# COMPACT_ATOMS: atom_id res chain seq x y z
N MET A 1 8.28 2.61 43.99
CA MET A 1 6.98 3.30 43.78
C MET A 1 7.07 4.33 42.66
N LEU A 2 7.82 5.44 42.78
CA LEU A 2 7.95 6.41 41.66
C LEU A 2 8.65 5.83 40.41
N ASP A 3 9.64 4.95 40.60
CA ASP A 3 10.34 4.29 39.48
C ASP A 3 9.46 3.30 38.72
N ASP A 4 8.49 2.67 39.40
CA ASP A 4 7.55 1.74 38.80
C ASP A 4 6.53 2.47 37.93
N GLU A 5 6.00 3.61 38.42
CA GLU A 5 5.11 4.49 37.67
C GLU A 5 5.79 5.07 36.43
N LYS A 6 7.04 5.53 36.57
CA LYS A 6 7.83 6.02 35.44
C LYS A 6 8.02 4.93 34.38
N THR A 7 8.36 3.71 34.80
CA THR A 7 8.56 2.57 33.88
C THR A 7 7.26 2.22 33.14
N ILE A 8 6.12 2.25 33.82
CA ILE A 8 4.81 1.99 33.20
C ILE A 8 4.48 3.07 32.15
N LEU A 9 4.72 4.35 32.46
CA LEU A 9 4.48 5.44 31.53
C LEU A 9 5.38 5.35 30.29
N GLU A 10 6.65 5.01 30.45
CA GLU A 10 7.57 4.79 29.33
C GLU A 10 7.12 3.65 28.41
N GLN A 11 6.63 2.55 28.98
CA GLN A 11 6.05 1.44 28.21
C GLN A 11 4.80 1.86 27.44
N GLN A 12 3.92 2.65 28.06
CA GLN A 12 2.72 3.16 27.39
C GLN A 12 3.06 4.10 26.23
N ILE A 13 4.05 4.98 26.40
CA ILE A 13 4.54 5.87 25.35
C ILE A 13 5.14 5.06 24.19
N ALA A 14 5.95 4.04 24.49
CA ALA A 14 6.52 3.17 23.47
C ALA A 14 5.42 2.42 22.69
N ALA A 15 4.43 1.86 23.38
CA ALA A 15 3.31 1.17 22.75
C ALA A 15 2.45 2.11 21.89
N ALA A 16 2.15 3.32 22.39
CA ALA A 16 1.41 4.32 21.64
C ALA A 16 2.17 4.78 20.38
N THR A 17 3.49 4.97 20.49
CA THR A 17 4.36 5.34 19.37
C THR A 17 4.38 4.25 18.31
N ALA A 18 4.54 2.98 18.71
CA ALA A 18 4.50 1.85 17.79
C ALA A 18 3.16 1.76 17.04
N ARG A 19 2.04 1.98 17.75
CA ARG A 19 0.70 1.99 17.16
C ARG A 19 0.52 3.16 16.19
N LEU A 20 1.05 4.34 16.52
CA LEU A 20 0.99 5.51 15.63
C LEU A 20 1.74 5.26 14.32
N GLU A 21 2.94 4.68 14.40
CA GLU A 21 3.73 4.31 13.21
C GLU A 21 3.04 3.24 12.36
N GLU A 22 2.40 2.26 12.99
CA GLU A 22 1.59 1.28 12.26
C GLU A 22 0.43 1.94 11.51
N LEU A 23 -0.30 2.85 12.17
CA LEU A 23 -1.40 3.58 11.55
C LEU A 23 -0.91 4.47 10.41
N ARG A 24 0.25 5.14 10.56
CA ARG A 24 0.88 5.93 9.49
C ARG A 24 1.19 5.05 8.27
N ARG A 25 1.77 3.87 8.48
CA ARG A 25 2.04 2.91 7.39
C ARG A 25 0.75 2.47 6.68
N LYS A 26 -0.29 2.11 7.45
CA LYS A 26 -1.60 1.72 6.90
C LYS A 26 -2.26 2.85 6.11
N ASN A 27 -2.18 4.07 6.62
CA ASN A 27 -2.77 5.23 5.96
C ASN A 27 -2.05 5.51 4.63
N ARG A 28 -0.71 5.46 4.62
CA ARG A 28 0.09 5.60 3.41
C ARG A 28 -0.25 4.53 2.36
N GLU A 29 -0.43 3.27 2.78
CA GLU A 29 -0.83 2.20 1.87
C GLU A 29 -2.21 2.45 1.24
N LEU A 30 -3.18 2.94 2.03
CA LEU A 30 -4.52 3.27 1.54
C LEU A 30 -4.50 4.47 0.58
N GLU A 31 -3.73 5.51 0.91
CA GLU A 31 -3.55 6.67 0.05
C GLU A 31 -3.01 6.28 -1.33
N ILE A 32 -1.96 5.45 -1.38
CA ILE A 32 -1.42 4.92 -2.63
C ILE A 32 -2.48 4.16 -3.42
N LYS A 33 -3.24 3.27 -2.75
CA LYS A 33 -4.30 2.47 -3.42
C LYS A 33 -5.37 3.36 -4.03
N LEU A 34 -5.82 4.39 -3.31
CA LEU A 34 -6.83 5.33 -3.80
C LEU A 34 -6.33 6.09 -5.03
N ILE A 35 -5.12 6.63 -4.97
CA ILE A 35 -4.49 7.34 -6.09
C ILE A 35 -4.42 6.43 -7.32
N VAL A 36 -3.93 5.20 -7.16
CA VAL A 36 -3.84 4.24 -8.27
C VAL A 36 -5.22 3.93 -8.85
N CYS A 37 -6.24 3.73 -8.01
CA CYS A 37 -7.61 3.52 -8.46
C CYS A 37 -8.16 4.71 -9.25
N ASP A 38 -7.90 5.94 -8.80
CA ASP A 38 -8.35 7.15 -9.48
C ASP A 38 -7.65 7.35 -10.82
N LEU A 39 -6.34 7.05 -10.90
CA LEU A 39 -5.58 7.05 -12.15
C LEU A 39 -6.10 6.00 -13.13
N MET A 40 -6.32 4.77 -12.66
CA MET A 40 -6.79 3.67 -13.52
C MET A 40 -8.24 3.85 -13.99
N SER A 41 -9.08 4.53 -13.20
CA SER A 41 -10.46 4.85 -13.57
C SER A 41 -10.61 6.14 -14.39
N GLY A 42 -9.51 6.88 -14.59
CA GLY A 42 -9.53 8.17 -15.28
C GLY A 42 -10.17 9.31 -14.50
N ARG A 43 -10.48 9.11 -13.20
CA ARG A 43 -10.91 10.20 -12.31
C ARG A 43 -9.80 11.20 -12.03
N ARG A 44 -8.55 10.76 -12.16
CA ARG A 44 -7.35 11.57 -12.01
C ARG A 44 -6.45 11.38 -13.23
N ASN A 45 -5.98 12.49 -13.81
CA ASN A 45 -5.20 12.49 -15.05
C ASN A 45 -3.75 12.98 -14.89
N ASN A 46 -3.41 13.57 -13.74
CA ASN A 46 -2.06 14.04 -13.44
C ASN A 46 -1.67 13.69 -12.00
N VAL A 47 -0.38 13.82 -11.71
CA VAL A 47 0.23 13.48 -10.41
C VAL A 47 1.12 14.61 -9.90
N ASP A 48 0.97 15.81 -10.47
CA ASP A 48 1.85 16.97 -10.22
C ASP A 48 1.70 17.51 -8.79
N ASP A 49 0.55 17.25 -8.16
CA ASP A 49 0.25 17.57 -6.77
C ASP A 49 0.82 16.55 -5.77
N LEU A 50 1.35 15.41 -6.23
CA LEU A 50 1.96 14.43 -5.34
C LEU A 50 3.37 14.86 -4.93
N THR A 51 3.70 14.63 -3.67
CA THR A 51 5.07 14.71 -3.20
C THR A 51 5.91 13.61 -3.84
N VAL A 52 7.23 13.85 -3.96
CA VAL A 52 8.16 12.93 -4.62
C VAL A 52 8.13 11.53 -4.00
N ASP A 53 8.00 11.44 -2.68
CA ASP A 53 7.98 10.17 -1.96
C ASP A 53 6.69 9.37 -2.24
N ILE A 54 5.52 10.03 -2.29
CA ILE A 54 4.26 9.36 -2.64
C ILE A 54 4.27 8.96 -4.13
N LEU A 55 4.82 9.80 -5.00
CA LEU A 55 4.90 9.52 -6.43
C LEU A 55 5.71 8.25 -6.72
N GLN A 56 6.84 8.05 -6.04
CA GLN A 56 7.65 6.83 -6.17
C GLN A 56 6.87 5.58 -5.76
N ASP A 57 6.15 5.65 -4.63
CA ASP A 57 5.34 4.54 -4.13
C ASP A 57 4.18 4.20 -5.09
N VAL A 58 3.50 5.23 -5.62
CA VAL A 58 2.44 5.08 -6.62
C VAL A 58 2.96 4.44 -7.90
N GLN A 59 4.11 4.90 -8.42
CA GLN A 59 4.74 4.31 -9.60
C GLN A 59 5.04 2.82 -9.39
N MET A 60 5.61 2.47 -8.24
CA MET A 60 5.90 1.08 -7.88
C MET A 60 4.62 0.24 -7.77
N ALA A 61 3.56 0.78 -7.18
CA ALA A 61 2.26 0.11 -7.07
C ALA A 61 1.64 -0.16 -8.45
N ILE A 62 1.70 0.81 -9.38
CA ILE A 62 1.24 0.64 -10.77
C ILE A 62 2.03 -0.47 -11.48
N VAL A 63 3.35 -0.50 -11.33
CA VAL A 63 4.20 -1.55 -11.93
C VAL A 63 3.81 -2.93 -11.41
N LYS A 64 3.66 -3.09 -10.08
CA LYS A 64 3.22 -4.34 -9.45
C LYS A 64 1.84 -4.77 -9.96
N TYR A 65 0.91 -3.83 -10.06
CA TYR A 65 -0.44 -4.10 -10.57
C TYR A 65 -0.43 -4.59 -12.03
N ARG A 66 0.35 -3.93 -12.91
CA ARG A 66 0.52 -4.36 -14.30
C ARG A 66 1.14 -5.76 -14.42
N LEU A 67 2.12 -6.08 -13.57
CA LEU A 67 2.70 -7.42 -13.51
C LEU A 67 1.67 -8.47 -13.09
N GLY A 68 0.84 -8.16 -12.09
CA GLY A 68 -0.27 -9.01 -11.65
C GLY A 68 -1.27 -9.29 -12.76
N ILE A 69 -1.69 -8.26 -13.51
CA ILE A 69 -2.56 -8.42 -14.68
C ILE A 69 -1.93 -9.34 -15.72
N ARG A 70 -0.66 -9.11 -16.08
CA ARG A 70 0.04 -9.96 -17.07
C ARG A 70 0.11 -11.42 -16.63
N LYS A 71 0.39 -11.66 -15.34
CA LYS A 71 0.41 -13.01 -14.77
C LYS A 71 -0.96 -13.66 -14.91
N ARG A 72 -2.04 -12.96 -14.54
CA ARG A 72 -3.41 -13.47 -14.62
C ARG A 72 -3.83 -13.78 -16.05
N ILE A 73 -3.49 -12.92 -17.01
CA ILE A 73 -3.75 -13.17 -18.44
C ILE A 73 -3.07 -14.45 -18.90
N ARG A 74 -1.80 -14.68 -18.48
CA ARG A 74 -1.06 -15.90 -18.82
C ARG A 74 -1.72 -17.15 -18.22
N GLU A 75 -2.12 -17.09 -16.96
CA GLU A 75 -2.83 -18.18 -16.27
C GLU A 75 -4.12 -18.55 -17.01
N LEU A 76 -4.95 -17.56 -17.35
CA LEU A 76 -6.22 -17.79 -18.05
C LEU A 76 -6.01 -18.44 -19.42
N ARG A 77 -5.05 -17.93 -20.21
CA ARG A 77 -4.69 -18.54 -21.51
C ARG A 77 -4.21 -19.98 -21.38
N SER A 78 -3.44 -20.28 -20.33
CA SER A 78 -2.98 -21.64 -20.04
C SER A 78 -4.16 -22.56 -19.72
N MET A 79 -5.11 -22.12 -18.90
CA MET A 79 -6.29 -22.92 -18.54
C MET A 79 -7.20 -23.20 -19.74
N ASP A 80 -7.37 -22.23 -20.64
CA ASP A 80 -8.16 -22.43 -21.86
C ASP A 80 -7.50 -23.45 -22.79
N SER A 81 -6.15 -23.42 -22.91
CA SER A 81 -5.42 -24.41 -23.73
C SER A 81 -5.55 -25.84 -23.21
N SER A 82 -5.62 -26.04 -21.88
CA SER A 82 -5.76 -27.36 -21.25
C SER A 82 -7.16 -27.97 -21.33
N LYS A 83 -8.18 -27.21 -21.72
CA LYS A 83 -9.57 -27.70 -21.88
C LYS A 83 -9.85 -28.25 -23.29
N THR A 84 -8.93 -28.09 -24.23
CA THR A 84 -9.09 -28.47 -25.64
C THR A 84 -8.54 -29.86 -25.99
N THR A 85 -8.34 -30.74 -25.00
CA THR A 85 -8.03 -32.17 -25.21
C THR A 85 -9.22 -33.01 -24.79
#